data_AF-A0A285ULW5-F1
#
_entry.id   AF-A0A285ULW5-F1
#
_cell.length_a   1.000
_cell.length_b   1.000
_cell.length_c   1.000
_cell.angle_alpha   90.00
_cell.angle_beta   90.00
_cell.angle_gamma   90.00
#
_symmetry.space_group_name_H-M   'P 1'
#
loop_
_entity.id
_entity.type
_entity.pdbx_description
1 polymer ?
#
loop_
_entity_poly.entity_id
_entity_poly.type
_entity_poly.pdbx_seq_one_letter_code
_entity_poly.pdbx_strand_id
1 'polypeptide(L)'
;MHKRVSKVMVGLMMIGFFVIAWNQQISAQDSNLLEMVEVRTTDSSNNAEAEQMIDRLDNVDSRILYETNQSGVTIILMDVPLTELPEFQHLSGTVPRGWENSGNTWDDVPGAGGFTTAARIGYSDPGNGHSTINLELHEYAHAVDSYTAGFTFSDSSEFRQIASAEKDALFGDHAVSEYFDVPSEYFAEAFAMYYLGGEEQSKLQSRAPQTYDYMETLNYKIVSFGEITGNTMTIEWDEYDGADSYNVYQNGEQVANVSEGEYKAEDLETSTNYEFYVEPLDSSGNALFTSFFRYATTSAEPDENGSGDVSEVDDTKLEEAVAQAMEIPEAERTEELNEALSEANAVLEESKAGNVENQSEVDEARENLLSAIELNDMGEGERPEEDIEGTEEDSAEGEGTEASEETEAAQEDMETSEEETVTEQEETDSGETEEVETEEESAEVGGSIFNDNQFLFMAIVVLVILAVISAVLIRVIRR
;
A
#
# COMPACT_ATOMS: atom_id res chain seq x y z
N MET A 1 18.54 16.25 7.14
CA MET A 1 18.92 17.16 6.02
C MET A 1 18.07 16.70 4.86
N HIS A 2 16.82 17.16 4.76
CA HIS A 2 15.83 16.63 3.80
C HIS A 2 16.33 16.82 2.36
N LYS A 3 16.49 15.72 1.62
CA LYS A 3 16.81 15.76 0.19
C LYS A 3 15.55 16.24 -0.54
N ARG A 4 15.66 17.35 -1.28
CA ARG A 4 14.62 17.82 -2.20
C ARG A 4 15.02 17.37 -3.60
N VAL A 5 14.25 16.46 -4.19
CA VAL A 5 14.40 16.10 -5.60
C VAL A 5 13.32 16.87 -6.37
N SER A 6 13.74 17.67 -7.35
CA SER A 6 12.83 18.44 -8.20
C SER A 6 12.66 17.65 -9.50
N LYS A 7 11.63 16.82 -9.62
CA LYS A 7 11.28 16.17 -10.90
C LYS A 7 10.57 17.22 -11.79
N VAL A 8 11.06 17.42 -13.01
CA VAL A 8 10.41 18.26 -14.04
C VAL A 8 10.12 17.33 -15.22
N MET A 9 8.89 16.82 -15.32
CA MET A 9 8.40 16.17 -16.53
C MET A 9 7.31 17.05 -17.16
N VAL A 10 7.48 17.34 -18.45
CA VAL A 10 6.53 18.11 -19.27
C VAL A 10 6.01 17.18 -20.35
N GLY A 11 4.88 16.52 -20.09
CA GLY A 11 4.07 15.83 -21.08
C GLY A 11 2.84 16.67 -21.42
N LEU A 12 2.68 17.06 -22.69
CA LEU A 12 1.52 17.81 -23.19
C LEU A 12 0.64 16.85 -24.01
N MET A 13 -0.45 16.36 -23.42
CA MET A 13 -1.50 15.66 -24.18
C MET A 13 -2.79 16.47 -24.12
N MET A 14 -3.10 17.17 -25.22
CA MET A 14 -4.38 17.85 -25.39
C MET A 14 -5.40 16.87 -25.96
N ILE A 15 -6.50 16.62 -25.23
CA ILE A 15 -7.91 16.62 -25.68
C ILE A 15 -8.78 16.66 -24.40
N GLY A 16 -9.56 17.74 -24.22
CA GLY A 16 -10.41 17.98 -23.05
C GLY A 16 -9.70 18.76 -21.92
N PHE A 17 -10.09 20.01 -21.69
CA PHE A 17 -9.33 20.97 -20.88
C PHE A 17 -9.49 20.74 -19.36
N PHE A 18 -8.79 19.75 -18.80
CA PHE A 18 -8.27 19.81 -17.44
C PHE A 18 -6.74 19.76 -17.53
N VAL A 19 -6.08 20.85 -17.15
CA VAL A 19 -4.62 20.88 -17.07
C VAL A 19 -4.26 20.24 -15.74
N ILE A 20 -4.02 18.93 -15.72
CA ILE A 20 -3.37 18.28 -14.57
C ILE A 20 -1.93 18.84 -14.54
N ALA A 21 -1.64 19.65 -13.52
CA ALA A 21 -0.37 20.34 -13.42
C ALA A 21 0.64 19.44 -12.70
N TRP A 22 1.57 18.84 -13.44
CA TRP A 22 2.64 17.95 -12.95
C TRP A 22 3.76 18.62 -12.12
N ASN A 23 3.53 19.81 -11.58
CA ASN A 23 4.60 20.66 -11.07
C ASN A 23 4.42 20.98 -9.59
N GLN A 24 4.65 19.99 -8.73
CA GLN A 24 4.61 20.16 -7.29
C GLN A 24 5.91 19.73 -6.62
N GLN A 25 6.33 20.53 -5.64
CA GLN A 25 7.45 20.20 -4.77
C GLN A 25 6.89 19.41 -3.58
N ILE A 26 6.72 18.11 -3.79
CA ILE A 26 6.31 17.14 -2.76
C ILE A 26 7.50 16.88 -1.83
N SER A 27 7.26 16.67 -0.53
CA SER A 27 8.26 16.12 0.39
C SER A 27 7.78 14.85 1.06
N ALA A 28 8.67 13.87 1.14
CA ALA A 28 8.61 12.77 2.10
C ALA A 28 9.97 12.70 2.81
N GLN A 29 10.03 12.15 4.01
CA GLN A 29 11.31 11.94 4.69
C GLN A 29 12.03 10.73 4.10
N ASP A 30 11.28 9.67 3.80
CA ASP A 30 11.79 8.50 3.10
C ASP A 30 11.89 8.76 1.59
N SER A 31 13.05 8.41 1.01
CA SER A 31 13.26 8.60 -0.43
C SER A 31 12.49 7.60 -1.29
N ASN A 32 12.23 6.40 -0.78
CA ASN A 32 11.46 5.39 -1.50
C ASN A 32 10.01 5.83 -1.63
N LEU A 33 9.41 6.34 -0.55
CA LEU A 33 8.05 6.90 -0.63
C LEU A 33 7.99 8.07 -1.60
N LEU A 34 8.98 8.97 -1.58
CA LEU A 34 9.05 10.08 -2.54
C LEU A 34 9.14 9.62 -4.00
N GLU A 35 9.72 8.44 -4.25
CA GLU A 35 9.83 7.86 -5.58
C GLU A 35 8.50 7.23 -6.03
N MET A 36 7.77 6.58 -5.12
CA MET A 36 6.48 5.93 -5.38
C MET A 36 5.30 6.90 -5.50
N VAL A 37 5.31 8.03 -4.79
CA VAL A 37 4.13 8.93 -4.73
C VAL A 37 4.05 9.89 -5.91
N GLU A 38 2.87 9.94 -6.52
CA GLU A 38 2.47 10.93 -7.50
C GLU A 38 1.22 11.72 -7.04
N VAL A 39 1.29 13.05 -7.05
CA VAL A 39 0.13 13.91 -6.71
C VAL A 39 -0.48 14.50 -7.98
N ARG A 40 -1.71 14.08 -8.32
CA ARG A 40 -2.49 14.51 -9.49
C ARG A 40 -3.68 15.36 -9.07
N THR A 41 -3.45 16.67 -8.99
CA THR A 41 -4.49 17.63 -8.57
C THR A 41 -4.84 18.64 -9.65
N THR A 42 -6.14 18.93 -9.76
CA THR A 42 -6.73 19.98 -10.59
C THR A 42 -6.84 21.33 -9.85
N ASP A 43 -6.80 21.32 -8.50
CA ASP A 43 -6.79 22.52 -7.66
C ASP A 43 -5.66 22.50 -6.62
N SER A 44 -4.71 23.42 -6.78
CA SER A 44 -3.58 23.62 -5.84
C SER A 44 -3.97 23.86 -4.36
N SER A 45 -5.23 24.17 -4.07
CA SER A 45 -5.72 24.25 -2.69
C SER A 45 -5.66 22.90 -1.96
N ASN A 46 -5.68 21.79 -2.69
CA ASN A 46 -5.60 20.42 -2.18
C ASN A 46 -4.19 20.00 -1.76
N ASN A 47 -3.16 20.78 -2.09
CA ASN A 47 -1.76 20.41 -1.83
C ASN A 47 -1.45 20.21 -0.34
N ALA A 48 -2.06 21.02 0.52
CA ALA A 48 -1.86 20.89 1.97
C ALA A 48 -2.46 19.59 2.51
N GLU A 49 -3.49 19.05 1.87
CA GLU A 49 -4.07 17.76 2.24
C GLU A 49 -3.27 16.61 1.64
N ALA A 50 -2.85 16.70 0.38
CA ALA A 50 -1.95 15.72 -0.22
C ALA A 50 -0.66 15.54 0.60
N GLU A 51 -0.05 16.62 1.08
CA GLU A 51 1.14 16.53 1.95
C GLU A 51 0.82 15.84 3.29
N GLN A 52 -0.37 16.04 3.87
CA GLN A 52 -0.76 15.34 5.09
C GLN A 52 -0.98 13.84 4.87
N MET A 53 -1.51 13.45 3.70
CA MET A 53 -1.62 12.04 3.31
C MET A 53 -0.22 11.41 3.16
N ILE A 54 0.71 12.14 2.55
CA ILE A 54 2.11 11.71 2.43
C ILE A 54 2.76 11.59 3.81
N ASP A 55 2.57 12.56 4.70
CA ASP A 55 3.07 12.50 6.09
C ASP A 55 2.54 11.27 6.85
N ARG A 56 1.32 10.80 6.54
CA ARG A 56 0.76 9.57 7.13
C ARG A 56 1.42 8.31 6.56
N LEU A 57 1.59 8.25 5.24
CA LEU A 57 2.30 7.16 4.55
C LEU A 57 3.78 7.08 4.97
N ASP A 58 4.41 8.23 5.25
CA ASP A 58 5.81 8.36 5.66
C ASP A 58 6.07 7.83 7.08
N ASN A 59 5.02 7.45 7.83
CA ASN A 59 5.15 6.71 9.08
C ASN A 59 5.35 5.21 8.89
N VAL A 60 5.15 4.68 7.67
CA VAL A 60 5.42 3.26 7.37
C VAL A 60 6.91 2.99 7.45
N ASP A 61 7.29 1.83 8.00
CA ASP A 61 8.69 1.46 8.17
C ASP A 61 9.46 1.50 6.84
N SER A 62 10.65 2.12 6.87
CA SER A 62 11.48 2.34 5.68
C SER A 62 11.80 1.07 4.89
N ARG A 63 11.88 -0.09 5.55
CA ARG A 63 12.10 -1.39 4.89
C ARG A 63 10.91 -1.79 4.01
N ILE A 64 9.69 -1.57 4.49
CA ILE A 64 8.47 -1.84 3.71
C ILE A 64 8.41 -0.87 2.53
N LEU A 65 8.63 0.42 2.77
CA LEU A 65 8.69 1.44 1.71
C LEU A 65 9.75 1.12 0.65
N TYR A 66 10.92 0.65 1.09
CA TYR A 66 12.01 0.21 0.22
C TYR A 66 11.56 -0.95 -0.66
N GLU A 67 11.05 -2.05 -0.08
CA GLU A 67 10.63 -3.22 -0.85
C GLU A 67 9.51 -2.90 -1.83
N THR A 68 8.47 -2.17 -1.42
CA THR A 68 7.38 -1.83 -2.35
C THR A 68 7.88 -0.93 -3.50
N ASN A 69 8.78 0.02 -3.21
CA ASN A 69 9.41 0.85 -4.26
C ASN A 69 10.29 -0.01 -5.18
N GLN A 70 11.03 -0.97 -4.59
CA GLN A 70 11.84 -1.89 -5.36
C GLN A 70 10.96 -2.77 -6.26
N SER A 71 9.78 -3.20 -5.79
CA SER A 71 8.82 -3.95 -6.60
C SER A 71 8.17 -3.09 -7.68
N GLY A 72 8.08 -1.77 -7.47
CA GLY A 72 7.56 -0.79 -8.43
C GLY A 72 6.21 -0.19 -8.07
N VAL A 73 5.72 -0.44 -6.87
CA VAL A 73 4.44 0.09 -6.41
C VAL A 73 4.38 1.61 -6.60
N THR A 74 3.31 2.09 -7.21
CA THR A 74 3.04 3.52 -7.40
C THR A 74 1.84 3.94 -6.57
N ILE A 75 1.90 5.12 -5.95
CA ILE A 75 0.81 5.68 -5.13
C ILE A 75 0.34 6.99 -5.75
N ILE A 76 -0.88 7.01 -6.30
CA ILE A 76 -1.50 8.17 -6.92
C ILE A 76 -2.44 8.84 -5.91
N LEU A 77 -2.10 10.06 -5.50
CA LEU A 77 -2.98 10.93 -4.73
C LEU A 77 -3.69 11.89 -5.67
N MET A 78 -5.01 11.77 -5.81
CA MET A 78 -5.76 12.51 -6.83
C MET A 78 -6.95 13.32 -6.27
N ASP A 79 -7.42 14.34 -6.97
CA ASP A 79 -8.65 15.09 -6.60
C ASP A 79 -9.83 14.92 -7.58
N VAL A 80 -9.65 14.06 -8.58
CA VAL A 80 -10.65 13.68 -9.59
C VAL A 80 -11.35 12.37 -9.19
N PRO A 81 -12.39 11.90 -9.89
CA PRO A 81 -12.83 10.51 -9.78
C PRO A 81 -11.72 9.51 -10.16
N LEU A 82 -11.72 8.33 -9.54
CA LEU A 82 -10.75 7.24 -9.84
C LEU A 82 -10.73 6.93 -11.34
N THR A 83 -11.91 6.84 -11.94
CA THR A 83 -12.13 6.51 -13.35
C THR A 83 -11.72 7.62 -14.33
N GLU A 84 -11.31 8.81 -13.86
CA GLU A 84 -10.68 9.83 -14.69
C GLU A 84 -9.16 9.64 -14.82
N LEU A 85 -8.56 8.75 -14.02
CA LEU A 85 -7.19 8.33 -14.18
C LEU A 85 -7.09 7.37 -15.38
N PRO A 86 -6.11 7.55 -16.31
CA PRO A 86 -5.92 6.65 -17.46
C PRO A 86 -5.86 5.17 -17.07
N GLU A 87 -5.23 4.87 -15.93
CA GLU A 87 -5.03 3.52 -15.39
C GLU A 87 -6.35 2.83 -15.04
N PHE A 88 -7.37 3.60 -14.61
CA PHE A 88 -8.65 3.10 -14.12
C PHE A 88 -9.84 3.48 -15.02
N GLN A 89 -9.58 4.08 -16.19
CA GLN A 89 -10.63 4.58 -17.08
C GLN A 89 -11.62 3.50 -17.53
N HIS A 90 -11.14 2.27 -17.66
CA HIS A 90 -11.92 1.10 -18.04
C HIS A 90 -13.04 0.74 -17.03
N LEU A 91 -12.96 1.26 -15.79
CA LEU A 91 -13.97 1.06 -14.75
C LEU A 91 -15.11 2.09 -14.82
N SER A 92 -15.01 3.13 -15.66
CA SER A 92 -16.02 4.21 -15.68
C SER A 92 -17.43 3.69 -15.97
N GLY A 93 -18.38 4.06 -15.11
CA GLY A 93 -19.78 3.65 -15.20
C GLY A 93 -20.06 2.19 -14.82
N THR A 94 -19.07 1.38 -14.46
CA THR A 94 -19.29 0.00 -13.98
C THR A 94 -19.54 -0.03 -12.48
N VAL A 95 -20.30 -1.00 -11.99
CA VAL A 95 -20.66 -1.10 -10.56
C VAL A 95 -19.70 -2.06 -9.87
N PRO A 96 -19.04 -1.65 -8.77
CA PRO A 96 -18.23 -2.56 -7.97
C PRO A 96 -19.05 -3.74 -7.46
N ARG A 97 -18.41 -4.89 -7.30
CA ARG A 97 -19.08 -6.09 -6.79
C ARG A 97 -19.56 -5.87 -5.36
N GLY A 98 -20.79 -6.30 -5.06
CA GLY A 98 -21.44 -6.06 -3.77
C GLY A 98 -22.13 -4.68 -3.66
N TRP A 99 -22.01 -3.84 -4.68
CA TRP A 99 -22.60 -2.50 -4.76
C TRP A 99 -23.79 -2.42 -5.73
N GLU A 100 -24.28 -3.56 -6.23
CA GLU A 100 -25.30 -3.65 -7.28
C GLU A 100 -26.63 -2.96 -6.93
N ASN A 101 -26.88 -2.73 -5.64
CA ASN A 101 -28.07 -2.06 -5.13
C ASN A 101 -27.81 -0.69 -4.47
N SER A 102 -26.56 -0.20 -4.52
CA SER A 102 -26.18 1.07 -3.90
C SER A 102 -26.59 2.28 -4.73
N GLY A 103 -26.68 2.12 -6.07
CA GLY A 103 -26.84 3.21 -7.02
C GLY A 103 -25.55 3.96 -7.36
N ASN A 104 -24.41 3.49 -6.84
CA ASN A 104 -23.08 4.05 -7.08
C ASN A 104 -22.29 3.17 -8.08
N THR A 105 -21.28 3.76 -8.72
CA THR A 105 -20.34 3.11 -9.64
C THR A 105 -18.89 3.24 -9.15
N TRP A 106 -17.93 2.69 -9.89
CA TRP A 106 -16.50 2.94 -9.66
C TRP A 106 -16.13 4.42 -9.78
N ASP A 107 -16.97 5.25 -10.41
CA ASP A 107 -16.78 6.71 -10.44
C ASP A 107 -16.94 7.34 -9.04
N ASP A 108 -17.63 6.65 -8.12
CA ASP A 108 -17.87 7.08 -6.74
C ASP A 108 -16.86 6.48 -5.74
N VAL A 109 -16.03 5.53 -6.18
CA VAL A 109 -15.03 4.85 -5.33
C VAL A 109 -13.82 5.77 -5.13
N PRO A 110 -13.43 6.06 -3.87
CA PRO A 110 -12.39 7.04 -3.59
C PRO A 110 -10.95 6.48 -3.66
N GLY A 111 -10.76 5.17 -3.76
CA GLY A 111 -9.44 4.55 -3.83
C GLY A 111 -9.45 3.15 -4.41
N ALA A 112 -8.27 2.67 -4.77
CA ALA A 112 -8.03 1.30 -5.21
C ALA A 112 -6.64 0.87 -4.75
N GLY A 113 -6.56 -0.30 -4.13
CA GLY A 113 -5.32 -1.00 -3.80
C GLY A 113 -4.86 -1.89 -4.94
N GLY A 114 -3.58 -2.22 -4.96
CA GLY A 114 -2.95 -2.96 -6.05
C GLY A 114 -1.53 -2.48 -6.30
N PHE A 115 -0.95 -2.88 -7.43
CA PHE A 115 0.40 -2.45 -7.80
C PHE A 115 0.44 -0.94 -8.08
N THR A 116 -0.61 -0.43 -8.73
CA THR A 116 -0.94 1.00 -8.73
C THR A 116 -2.00 1.27 -7.68
N THR A 117 -1.58 1.88 -6.57
CA THR A 117 -2.47 2.32 -5.50
C THR A 117 -2.99 3.73 -5.82
N ALA A 118 -4.28 3.98 -5.61
CA ALA A 118 -4.86 5.32 -5.76
C ALA A 118 -5.69 5.70 -4.53
N ALA A 119 -5.56 6.95 -4.07
CA ALA A 119 -6.35 7.49 -2.95
C ALA A 119 -6.77 8.94 -3.21
N ARG A 120 -8.05 9.24 -2.98
CA ARG A 120 -8.60 10.57 -3.21
C ARG A 120 -8.24 11.55 -2.10
N ILE A 121 -7.70 12.70 -2.50
CA ILE A 121 -7.29 13.78 -1.62
C ILE A 121 -8.49 14.33 -0.86
N GLY A 122 -8.39 14.37 0.48
CA GLY A 122 -9.44 14.82 1.38
C GLY A 122 -10.46 13.75 1.76
N TYR A 123 -10.24 12.50 1.36
CA TYR A 123 -11.09 11.35 1.68
C TYR A 123 -10.35 10.38 2.62
N SER A 124 -9.42 10.87 3.42
CA SER A 124 -8.63 10.01 4.30
C SER A 124 -9.44 9.42 5.45
N ASP A 125 -10.29 10.21 6.10
CA ASP A 125 -11.08 9.77 7.25
C ASP A 125 -12.31 8.93 6.83
N PRO A 126 -12.80 7.99 7.67
CA PRO A 126 -13.99 7.21 7.39
C PRO A 126 -15.20 8.05 6.96
N GLY A 127 -15.92 7.57 5.96
CA GLY A 127 -17.03 8.30 5.33
C GLY A 127 -16.77 8.50 3.85
N ASN A 128 -17.47 9.46 3.23
CA ASN A 128 -17.25 9.85 1.83
C ASN A 128 -17.15 8.70 0.79
N GLY A 129 -17.81 7.56 1.04
CA GLY A 129 -17.81 6.40 0.13
C GLY A 129 -16.97 5.20 0.58
N HIS A 130 -16.28 5.25 1.73
CA HIS A 130 -15.57 4.10 2.30
C HIS A 130 -15.76 4.03 3.83
N SER A 131 -15.48 2.88 4.42
CA SER A 131 -15.54 2.64 5.87
C SER A 131 -14.19 2.39 6.53
N THR A 132 -13.10 2.48 5.76
CA THR A 132 -11.74 2.23 6.23
C THR A 132 -11.26 3.35 7.15
N ILE A 133 -10.42 3.02 8.14
CA ILE A 133 -9.97 3.94 9.18
C ILE A 133 -9.08 5.06 8.66
N ASN A 134 -8.32 4.77 7.62
CA ASN A 134 -7.59 5.74 6.82
C ASN A 134 -7.47 5.22 5.39
N LEU A 135 -7.94 6.00 4.41
CA LEU A 135 -8.01 5.56 3.01
C LEU A 135 -6.62 5.22 2.45
N GLU A 136 -5.70 6.18 2.40
CA GLU A 136 -4.40 5.98 1.75
C GLU A 136 -3.54 4.89 2.40
N LEU A 137 -3.59 4.74 3.73
CA LEU A 137 -2.90 3.65 4.40
C LEU A 137 -3.55 2.29 4.11
N HIS A 138 -4.88 2.23 4.03
CA HIS A 138 -5.59 0.99 3.69
C HIS A 138 -5.27 0.56 2.25
N GLU A 139 -5.39 1.47 1.28
CA GLU A 139 -5.12 1.12 -0.12
C GLU A 139 -3.64 0.74 -0.33
N TYR A 140 -2.71 1.46 0.29
CA TYR A 140 -1.29 1.11 0.25
C TYR A 140 -1.01 -0.23 0.95
N ALA A 141 -1.75 -0.58 2.00
CA ALA A 141 -1.57 -1.85 2.68
C ALA A 141 -1.89 -3.06 1.79
N HIS A 142 -2.82 -2.94 0.83
CA HIS A 142 -3.03 -3.99 -0.18
C HIS A 142 -1.79 -4.19 -1.07
N ALA A 143 -1.10 -3.11 -1.42
CA ALA A 143 0.17 -3.20 -2.14
C ALA A 143 1.28 -3.82 -1.27
N VAL A 144 1.35 -3.44 0.00
CA VAL A 144 2.27 -4.04 0.98
C VAL A 144 2.01 -5.54 1.13
N ASP A 145 0.75 -5.94 1.24
CA ASP A 145 0.34 -7.34 1.40
C ASP A 145 0.92 -8.22 0.29
N SER A 146 0.82 -7.77 -0.96
CA SER A 146 1.12 -8.57 -2.15
C SER A 146 2.57 -8.42 -2.66
N TYR A 147 3.18 -7.24 -2.53
CA TYR A 147 4.39 -6.89 -3.28
C TYR A 147 5.63 -6.61 -2.42
N THR A 148 5.60 -6.93 -1.12
CA THR A 148 6.73 -6.64 -0.23
C THR A 148 7.74 -7.79 -0.16
N ALA A 149 7.30 -9.05 -0.19
CA ALA A 149 8.18 -10.19 0.13
C ALA A 149 8.16 -11.31 -0.93
N GLY A 150 7.53 -11.09 -2.09
CA GLY A 150 7.36 -12.10 -3.13
C GLY A 150 6.30 -13.17 -2.80
N PHE A 151 5.45 -12.91 -1.82
CA PHE A 151 4.25 -13.68 -1.50
C PHE A 151 3.26 -12.76 -0.77
N THR A 152 1.98 -13.15 -0.76
CA THR A 152 0.93 -12.39 -0.07
C THR A 152 0.90 -12.69 1.44
N PHE A 153 1.13 -11.68 2.28
CA PHE A 153 1.19 -11.86 3.74
C PHE A 153 -0.11 -12.42 4.31
N SER A 154 -1.24 -11.90 3.86
CA SER A 154 -2.59 -12.26 4.31
C SER A 154 -2.99 -13.69 3.93
N ASP A 155 -2.34 -14.26 2.92
CA ASP A 155 -2.50 -15.65 2.51
C ASP A 155 -1.68 -16.63 3.35
N SER A 156 -0.67 -16.14 4.07
CA SER A 156 0.19 -16.98 4.89
C SER A 156 -0.60 -17.73 5.96
N SER A 157 -0.20 -18.99 6.21
CA SER A 157 -0.86 -19.80 7.24
C SER A 157 -0.75 -19.21 8.65
N GLU A 158 0.34 -18.49 8.94
CA GLU A 158 0.55 -17.77 10.21
C GLU A 158 -0.49 -16.66 10.35
N PHE A 159 -0.57 -15.76 9.37
CA PHE A 159 -1.47 -14.62 9.44
C PHE A 159 -2.94 -15.04 9.43
N ARG A 160 -3.34 -16.02 8.60
CA ARG A 160 -4.72 -16.54 8.59
C ARG A 160 -5.15 -17.09 9.95
N GLN A 161 -4.24 -17.72 10.69
CA GLN A 161 -4.52 -18.20 12.05
C GLN A 161 -4.69 -17.06 13.04
N ILE A 162 -3.84 -16.03 12.95
CA ILE A 162 -3.93 -14.81 13.76
C ILE A 162 -5.26 -14.08 13.49
N ALA A 163 -5.53 -13.76 12.22
CA ALA A 163 -6.75 -13.09 11.79
C ALA A 163 -8.01 -13.85 12.23
N SER A 164 -8.07 -15.17 12.00
CA SER A 164 -9.21 -15.99 12.41
C SER A 164 -9.43 -16.01 13.93
N ALA A 165 -8.38 -15.84 14.74
CA ALA A 165 -8.49 -15.84 16.19
C ALA A 165 -8.96 -14.48 16.75
N GLU A 166 -8.62 -13.38 16.08
CA GLU A 166 -8.78 -12.02 16.63
C GLU A 166 -9.79 -11.15 15.90
N LYS A 167 -10.21 -11.52 14.68
CA LYS A 167 -11.11 -10.70 13.84
C LYS A 167 -12.40 -10.28 14.54
N ASP A 168 -13.10 -11.21 15.18
CA ASP A 168 -14.33 -10.88 15.90
C ASP A 168 -14.09 -10.00 17.13
N ALA A 169 -12.91 -10.11 17.77
CA ALA A 169 -12.54 -9.25 18.89
C ALA A 169 -12.20 -7.83 18.43
N LEU A 170 -11.54 -7.69 17.29
CA LEU A 170 -11.14 -6.40 16.71
C LEU A 170 -12.33 -5.66 16.09
N PHE A 171 -13.07 -6.35 15.21
CA PHE A 171 -14.08 -5.78 14.33
C PHE A 171 -15.51 -6.27 14.60
N GLY A 172 -15.76 -7.01 15.68
CA GLY A 172 -17.11 -7.50 16.00
C GLY A 172 -18.14 -6.41 16.30
N ASP A 173 -17.69 -5.19 16.63
CA ASP A 173 -18.54 -4.01 16.79
C ASP A 173 -18.60 -3.12 15.54
N HIS A 174 -17.95 -3.53 14.44
CA HIS A 174 -18.00 -2.82 13.16
C HIS A 174 -19.33 -3.07 12.44
N ALA A 175 -19.84 -2.03 11.76
CA ALA A 175 -21.13 -2.10 11.05
C ALA A 175 -21.13 -3.14 9.92
N VAL A 176 -19.97 -3.39 9.32
CA VAL A 176 -19.75 -4.40 8.28
C VAL A 176 -18.66 -5.39 8.70
N SER A 177 -18.80 -5.97 9.90
CA SER A 177 -17.80 -6.93 10.45
C SER A 177 -17.46 -8.10 9.52
N GLU A 178 -18.42 -8.51 8.68
CA GLU A 178 -18.28 -9.60 7.68
C GLU A 178 -17.33 -9.21 6.53
N TYR A 179 -17.12 -7.93 6.27
CA TYR A 179 -16.15 -7.44 5.29
C TYR A 179 -14.73 -7.94 5.60
N PHE A 180 -14.39 -7.97 6.90
CA PHE A 180 -13.09 -8.42 7.39
C PHE A 180 -12.99 -9.95 7.53
N ASP A 181 -13.95 -10.73 7.01
CA ASP A 181 -13.76 -12.17 6.79
C ASP A 181 -12.80 -12.43 5.61
N VAL A 182 -12.59 -11.43 4.76
CA VAL A 182 -11.57 -11.45 3.69
C VAL A 182 -10.20 -11.14 4.31
N PRO A 183 -9.21 -12.04 4.21
CA PRO A 183 -7.90 -11.87 4.87
C PRO A 183 -7.13 -10.62 4.44
N SER A 184 -7.15 -10.26 3.16
CA SER A 184 -6.48 -9.06 2.64
C SER A 184 -7.10 -7.78 3.22
N GLU A 185 -8.43 -7.71 3.31
CA GLU A 185 -9.13 -6.59 3.96
C GLU A 185 -8.84 -6.49 5.46
N TYR A 186 -8.75 -7.63 6.15
CA TYR A 186 -8.34 -7.66 7.56
C TYR A 186 -6.90 -7.16 7.73
N PHE A 187 -5.98 -7.60 6.88
CA PHE A 187 -4.60 -7.13 6.86
C PHE A 187 -4.53 -5.63 6.61
N ALA A 188 -5.18 -5.14 5.55
CA ALA A 188 -5.13 -3.75 5.14
C ALA A 188 -5.66 -2.81 6.21
N GLU A 189 -6.80 -3.14 6.82
CA GLU A 189 -7.37 -2.33 7.88
C GLU A 189 -6.53 -2.37 9.17
N ALA A 190 -6.02 -3.53 9.57
CA ALA A 190 -5.15 -3.65 10.74
C ALA A 190 -3.81 -2.91 10.54
N PHE A 191 -3.26 -2.94 9.32
CA PHE A 191 -2.07 -2.18 8.93
C PHE A 191 -2.34 -0.67 9.04
N ALA A 192 -3.46 -0.20 8.47
CA ALA A 192 -3.87 1.19 8.57
C ALA A 192 -4.05 1.63 10.04
N MET A 193 -4.69 0.81 10.88
CA MET A 193 -4.82 1.08 12.32
C MET A 193 -3.45 1.19 13.01
N TYR A 194 -2.49 0.33 12.67
CA TYR A 194 -1.15 0.34 13.26
C TYR A 194 -0.38 1.63 12.90
N TYR A 195 -0.29 1.97 11.62
CA TYR A 195 0.51 3.11 11.14
C TYR A 195 -0.18 4.47 11.27
N LEU A 196 -1.51 4.52 11.31
CA LEU A 196 -2.24 5.74 11.69
C LEU A 196 -1.93 6.13 13.15
N GLY A 197 -1.64 5.14 14.01
CA GLY A 197 -1.26 5.36 15.39
C GLY A 197 -2.43 5.74 16.30
N GLY A 198 -2.11 6.36 17.44
CA GLY A 198 -3.10 6.96 18.33
C GLY A 198 -4.10 5.97 18.94
N GLU A 199 -5.38 6.34 18.89
CA GLU A 199 -6.47 5.53 19.48
C GLU A 199 -6.67 4.21 18.72
N GLU A 200 -6.49 4.22 17.41
CA GLU A 200 -6.73 3.03 16.57
C GLU A 200 -5.62 2.00 16.74
N GLN A 201 -4.37 2.42 16.82
CA GLN A 201 -3.27 1.52 17.19
C GLN A 201 -3.45 0.97 18.63
N SER A 202 -3.91 1.80 19.57
CA SER A 202 -4.21 1.36 20.94
C SER A 202 -5.36 0.33 20.97
N LYS A 203 -6.38 0.54 20.14
CA LYS A 203 -7.50 -0.38 19.96
C LYS A 203 -7.01 -1.71 19.38
N LEU A 204 -6.19 -1.68 18.32
CA LEU A 204 -5.55 -2.86 17.72
C LEU A 204 -4.78 -3.66 18.79
N GLN A 205 -3.87 -3.01 19.53
CA GLN A 205 -3.09 -3.64 20.59
C GLN A 205 -3.97 -4.29 21.67
N SER A 206 -5.06 -3.64 22.05
CA SER A 206 -5.93 -4.12 23.13
C SER A 206 -6.87 -5.26 22.72
N ARG A 207 -7.33 -5.29 21.47
CA ARG A 207 -8.36 -6.22 20.98
C ARG A 207 -7.78 -7.37 20.15
N ALA A 208 -6.66 -7.14 19.48
CA ALA A 208 -5.99 -8.09 18.60
C ALA A 208 -4.46 -8.03 18.81
N PRO A 209 -3.97 -8.40 20.02
CA PRO A 209 -2.55 -8.31 20.36
C PRO A 209 -1.64 -9.14 19.44
N GLN A 210 -2.06 -10.30 18.94
CA GLN A 210 -1.23 -11.08 18.01
C GLN A 210 -1.11 -10.40 16.65
N THR A 211 -2.18 -9.74 16.19
CA THR A 211 -2.16 -8.91 14.98
C THR A 211 -1.29 -7.69 15.19
N TYR A 212 -1.38 -7.04 16.35
CA TYR A 212 -0.48 -5.93 16.71
C TYR A 212 0.99 -6.35 16.69
N ASP A 213 1.34 -7.45 17.36
CA ASP A 213 2.71 -7.98 17.39
C ASP A 213 3.19 -8.37 15.98
N TYR A 214 2.30 -8.88 15.13
CA TYR A 214 2.60 -9.17 13.73
C TYR A 214 2.97 -7.89 12.96
N MET A 215 2.18 -6.81 13.11
CA MET A 215 2.48 -5.52 12.46
C MET A 215 3.76 -4.89 12.99
N GLU A 216 3.98 -4.94 14.32
CA GLU A 216 5.18 -4.40 14.97
C GLU A 216 6.47 -5.12 14.53
N THR A 217 6.37 -6.41 14.23
CA THR A 217 7.54 -7.21 13.83
C THR A 217 7.71 -7.37 12.32
N LEU A 218 6.78 -6.82 11.53
CA LEU A 218 6.70 -7.09 10.09
C LEU A 218 7.98 -6.68 9.36
N ASN A 219 8.47 -5.45 9.59
CA ASN A 219 9.67 -4.93 8.93
C ASN A 219 10.92 -5.75 9.25
N TYR A 220 11.07 -6.23 10.49
CA TYR A 220 12.21 -7.03 10.93
C TYR A 220 12.21 -8.47 10.38
N LYS A 221 11.05 -8.95 9.91
CA LYS A 221 10.93 -10.24 9.23
C LYS A 221 11.26 -10.14 7.74
N ILE A 222 11.39 -8.95 7.17
CA ILE A 222 11.71 -8.76 5.76
C ILE A 222 13.23 -8.82 5.58
N VAL A 223 13.66 -9.69 4.67
CA VAL A 223 15.04 -9.76 4.16
C VAL A 223 15.07 -9.11 2.78
N SER A 224 16.01 -8.19 2.56
CA SER A 224 16.22 -7.51 1.28
C SER A 224 17.43 -8.06 0.55
N PHE A 225 17.43 -7.95 -0.77
CA PHE A 225 18.63 -8.17 -1.57
C PHE A 225 19.22 -6.83 -2.03
N GLY A 226 20.52 -6.66 -1.81
CA GLY A 226 21.31 -5.55 -2.33
C GLY A 226 21.90 -5.90 -3.69
N GLU A 227 23.21 -5.68 -3.85
CA GLU A 227 23.92 -6.09 -5.07
C GLU A 227 23.85 -7.61 -5.27
N ILE A 228 23.33 -8.01 -6.43
CA ILE A 228 23.32 -9.39 -6.92
C ILE A 228 24.22 -9.45 -8.15
N THR A 229 25.14 -10.41 -8.16
CA THR A 229 25.99 -10.69 -9.32
C THR A 229 25.87 -12.16 -9.71
N GLY A 230 26.64 -12.62 -10.70
CA GLY A 230 26.58 -14.04 -11.07
C GLY A 230 27.10 -15.00 -10.01
N ASN A 231 27.90 -14.53 -9.06
CA ASN A 231 28.50 -15.39 -8.04
C ASN A 231 28.49 -14.80 -6.62
N THR A 232 27.87 -13.65 -6.42
CA THR A 232 27.69 -13.05 -5.09
C THR A 232 26.29 -12.46 -4.93
N MET A 233 25.82 -12.39 -3.68
CA MET A 233 24.59 -11.68 -3.31
C MET A 233 24.82 -10.97 -1.99
N THR A 234 24.33 -9.73 -1.87
CA THR A 234 24.24 -9.02 -0.60
C THR A 234 22.84 -9.17 -0.03
N ILE A 235 22.75 -9.62 1.22
CA ILE A 235 21.51 -9.86 1.94
C ILE A 235 21.48 -8.89 3.12
N GLU A 236 20.38 -8.13 3.26
CA GLU A 236 20.23 -7.10 4.29
C GLU A 236 18.92 -7.27 5.06
N TRP A 237 18.89 -6.85 6.33
CA TRP A 237 17.68 -6.82 7.14
C TRP A 237 17.79 -5.74 8.22
N ASP A 238 16.65 -5.35 8.80
CA ASP A 238 16.64 -4.40 9.91
C ASP A 238 17.09 -5.10 11.20
N GLU A 239 18.00 -4.46 11.94
CA GLU A 239 18.45 -5.00 13.23
C GLU A 239 17.30 -4.96 14.25
N TYR A 240 17.06 -6.08 14.93
CA TYR A 240 15.99 -6.22 15.90
C TYR A 240 16.47 -5.93 17.32
N ASP A 241 15.75 -5.05 18.03
CA ASP A 241 16.01 -4.74 19.43
C ASP A 241 15.86 -6.00 20.30
N GLY A 242 16.99 -6.50 20.81
CA GLY A 242 17.07 -7.73 21.61
C GLY A 242 17.85 -8.86 20.95
N ALA A 243 18.22 -8.72 19.67
CA ALA A 243 19.13 -9.62 18.99
C ALA A 243 20.60 -9.23 19.25
N ASP A 244 21.42 -10.22 19.64
CA ASP A 244 22.88 -10.08 19.80
C ASP A 244 23.65 -10.63 18.57
N SER A 245 23.00 -11.49 17.77
CA SER A 245 23.54 -12.05 16.52
C SER A 245 22.41 -12.61 15.66
N TYR A 246 22.72 -12.96 14.41
CA TYR A 246 21.79 -13.50 13.43
C TYR A 246 22.38 -14.75 12.81
N ASN A 247 21.66 -15.87 12.86
CA ASN A 247 21.97 -17.00 11.99
C ASN A 247 21.44 -16.71 10.59
N VAL A 248 22.29 -16.89 9.58
CA VAL A 248 21.90 -16.73 8.17
C VAL A 248 21.83 -18.12 7.52
N TYR A 249 20.71 -18.38 6.85
CA TYR A 249 20.45 -19.64 6.19
C TYR A 249 20.39 -19.43 4.68
N GLN A 250 21.02 -20.34 3.93
CA GLN A 250 20.98 -20.42 2.48
C GLN A 250 20.50 -21.83 2.10
N ASN A 251 19.39 -21.93 1.36
CA ASN A 251 18.79 -23.21 0.96
C ASN A 251 18.57 -24.19 2.13
N GLY A 252 18.16 -23.66 3.29
CA GLY A 252 17.92 -24.42 4.51
C GLY A 252 19.16 -24.81 5.32
N GLU A 253 20.38 -24.51 4.87
CA GLU A 253 21.62 -24.73 5.63
C GLU A 253 22.11 -23.43 6.26
N GLN A 254 22.51 -23.47 7.53
CA GLN A 254 23.13 -22.33 8.19
C GLN A 254 24.53 -22.07 7.60
N VAL A 255 24.69 -20.94 6.92
CA VAL A 255 25.97 -20.56 6.27
C VAL A 255 26.78 -19.58 7.10
N ALA A 256 26.13 -18.79 7.96
CA ALA A 256 26.81 -17.82 8.81
C ALA A 256 26.12 -17.59 10.15
N ASN A 257 26.86 -16.98 11.07
CA ASN A 257 26.33 -16.26 12.22
C ASN A 257 27.04 -14.90 12.28
N VAL A 258 26.27 -13.81 12.13
CA VAL A 258 26.78 -12.44 12.01
C VAL A 258 26.20 -11.57 13.14
N SER A 259 26.85 -10.43 13.43
CA SER A 259 26.35 -9.47 14.44
C SER A 259 25.72 -8.23 13.84
N GLU A 260 25.87 -8.02 12.54
CA GLU A 260 25.36 -6.85 11.80
C GLU A 260 24.18 -7.29 10.93
N GLY A 261 23.30 -6.35 10.57
CA GLY A 261 22.13 -6.55 9.70
C GLY A 261 22.43 -6.79 8.21
N GLU A 262 23.57 -7.41 7.89
CA GLU A 262 24.04 -7.65 6.53
C GLU A 262 24.85 -8.95 6.43
N TYR A 263 24.73 -9.65 5.31
CA TYR A 263 25.59 -10.77 4.93
C TYR A 263 25.86 -10.79 3.43
N LYS A 264 27.13 -10.92 3.04
CA LYS A 264 27.52 -11.16 1.65
C LYS A 264 27.72 -12.65 1.40
N ALA A 265 26.85 -13.25 0.60
CA ALA A 265 27.03 -14.59 0.06
C ALA A 265 28.03 -14.54 -1.11
N GLU A 266 29.00 -15.45 -1.10
CA GLU A 266 30.05 -15.58 -2.12
C GLU A 266 30.09 -17.00 -2.68
N ASP A 267 30.86 -17.21 -3.74
CA ASP A 267 31.04 -18.51 -4.40
C ASP A 267 29.71 -19.16 -4.86
N LEU A 268 28.73 -18.34 -5.25
CA LEU A 268 27.46 -18.81 -5.80
C LEU A 268 27.64 -19.25 -7.26
N GLU A 269 26.86 -20.26 -7.66
CA GLU A 269 26.68 -20.63 -9.07
C GLU A 269 25.84 -19.58 -9.79
N THR A 270 26.16 -19.30 -11.07
CA THR A 270 25.42 -18.37 -11.93
C THR A 270 24.05 -18.91 -12.34
N SER A 271 23.13 -18.03 -12.72
CA SER A 271 21.76 -18.39 -13.15
C SER A 271 21.07 -19.37 -12.21
N THR A 272 21.29 -19.22 -10.90
CA THR A 272 20.81 -20.14 -9.88
C THR A 272 19.98 -19.39 -8.86
N ASN A 273 18.77 -19.90 -8.61
CA ASN A 273 17.89 -19.37 -7.57
C ASN A 273 18.35 -19.86 -6.19
N TYR A 274 18.44 -18.93 -5.24
CA TYR A 274 18.79 -19.19 -3.85
C TYR A 274 17.69 -18.73 -2.93
N GLU A 275 17.45 -19.51 -1.88
CA GLU A 275 16.58 -19.15 -0.77
C GLU A 275 17.43 -18.61 0.39
N PHE A 276 17.03 -17.47 0.95
CA PHE A 276 17.63 -16.90 2.15
C PHE A 276 16.57 -16.60 3.22
N TYR A 277 16.94 -16.82 4.48
CA TYR A 277 16.21 -16.35 5.66
C TYR A 277 17.18 -16.19 6.85
N VAL A 278 16.77 -15.43 7.86
CA VAL A 278 17.56 -15.14 9.04
C VAL A 278 16.81 -15.47 10.34
N GLU A 279 17.57 -15.86 11.36
CA GLU A 279 17.07 -16.02 12.73
C GLU A 279 17.86 -15.11 13.68
N PRO A 280 17.26 -14.00 14.17
CA PRO A 280 17.84 -13.22 15.26
C PRO A 280 17.92 -14.05 16.55
N LEU A 281 19.05 -13.96 17.25
CA LEU A 281 19.32 -14.67 18.48
C LEU A 281 19.51 -13.73 19.66
N ASP A 282 18.95 -14.08 20.81
CA ASP A 282 19.21 -13.39 22.07
C ASP A 282 20.62 -13.65 22.64
N SER A 283 20.96 -12.98 23.74
CA SER A 283 22.23 -13.18 24.47
C SER A 283 22.49 -14.60 24.99
N SER A 284 21.47 -15.45 25.03
CA SER A 284 21.56 -16.85 25.42
C SER A 284 21.66 -17.80 24.21
N GLY A 285 21.60 -17.26 22.99
CA GLY A 285 21.64 -17.99 21.73
C GLY A 285 20.29 -18.62 21.34
N ASN A 286 19.17 -18.15 21.90
CA ASN A 286 17.84 -18.60 21.50
C ASN A 286 17.32 -17.76 20.33
N ALA A 287 16.73 -18.41 19.33
CA ALA A 287 16.05 -17.71 18.24
C ALA A 287 14.83 -16.95 18.77
N LEU A 288 14.72 -15.67 18.40
CA LEU A 288 13.60 -14.80 18.74
C LEU A 288 12.42 -15.04 17.78
N PHE A 289 12.71 -15.12 16.48
CA PHE A 289 11.79 -15.50 15.42
C PHE A 289 12.58 -15.95 14.19
N THR A 290 11.86 -16.40 13.16
CA THR A 290 12.40 -16.67 11.82
C THR A 290 11.87 -15.58 10.88
N SER A 291 12.73 -14.99 10.06
CA SER A 291 12.30 -14.05 9.02
C SER A 291 11.46 -14.74 7.95
N PHE A 292 10.90 -13.95 7.05
CA PHE A 292 10.33 -14.50 5.81
C PHE A 292 11.42 -15.10 4.93
N PHE A 293 11.03 -16.11 4.16
CA PHE A 293 11.86 -16.73 3.14
C PHE A 293 11.86 -15.82 1.91
N ARG A 294 13.05 -15.51 1.42
CA ARG A 294 13.23 -14.68 0.23
C ARG A 294 14.04 -15.44 -0.80
N TYR A 295 13.73 -15.20 -2.06
CA TYR A 295 14.34 -15.87 -3.19
C TYR A 295 14.96 -14.84 -4.13
N ALA A 296 16.14 -15.15 -4.64
CA ALA A 296 16.78 -14.36 -5.68
C ALA A 296 17.62 -15.25 -6.60
N THR A 297 17.74 -14.84 -7.85
CA THR A 297 18.51 -15.57 -8.87
C THR A 297 19.78 -14.82 -9.22
N THR A 298 20.93 -15.50 -9.20
CA THR A 298 22.21 -14.92 -9.64
C THR A 298 22.20 -14.67 -11.15
N SER A 299 22.89 -13.61 -11.58
CA SER A 299 23.05 -13.29 -13.00
C SER A 299 23.80 -14.39 -13.77
N ALA A 300 23.76 -14.36 -15.10
CA ALA A 300 24.35 -15.40 -15.93
C ALA A 300 25.89 -15.38 -16.02
N GLU A 301 26.53 -14.27 -15.67
CA GLU A 301 27.98 -14.07 -15.78
C GLU A 301 28.62 -13.83 -14.41
N PRO A 302 29.70 -14.56 -14.07
CA PRO A 302 30.39 -14.35 -12.80
C PRO A 302 31.22 -13.06 -12.84
N ASP A 303 31.37 -12.40 -11.70
CA ASP A 303 32.22 -11.22 -11.62
C ASP A 303 33.67 -11.58 -11.91
N GLU A 304 34.28 -10.92 -12.90
CA GLU A 304 35.73 -10.98 -13.10
C GLU A 304 36.45 -10.21 -11.98
N ASN A 305 36.65 -10.87 -10.84
CA ASN A 305 37.61 -10.57 -9.78
C ASN A 305 38.12 -9.11 -9.72
N GLY A 306 37.26 -8.19 -9.29
CA GLY A 306 37.60 -6.87 -8.75
C GLY A 306 38.19 -5.84 -9.71
N SER A 307 37.32 -5.08 -10.38
CA SER A 307 37.53 -3.65 -10.71
C SER A 307 36.21 -3.03 -11.15
N GLY A 308 35.72 -2.05 -10.38
CA GLY A 308 34.44 -1.41 -10.62
C GLY A 308 34.37 -0.47 -11.83
N ASP A 309 33.14 0.05 -11.99
CA ASP A 309 32.61 0.99 -12.99
C ASP A 309 32.30 0.31 -14.34
N VAL A 310 31.06 0.27 -14.83
CA VAL A 310 30.12 1.39 -15.04
C VAL A 310 28.67 0.87 -15.00
N SER A 311 27.75 1.70 -14.47
CA SER A 311 26.27 1.60 -14.50
C SER A 311 25.70 0.59 -15.53
N GLU A 312 25.40 -0.60 -15.05
CA GLU A 312 24.51 -1.53 -15.73
C GLU A 312 23.08 -1.19 -15.31
N VAL A 313 22.14 -1.30 -16.25
CA VAL A 313 20.71 -1.16 -15.95
C VAL A 313 20.31 -2.41 -15.16
N ASP A 314 19.69 -2.23 -13.99
CA ASP A 314 19.23 -3.32 -13.14
C ASP A 314 17.91 -3.86 -13.69
N ASP A 315 17.97 -4.98 -14.40
CA ASP A 315 16.82 -5.66 -14.99
C ASP A 315 16.27 -6.82 -14.17
N THR A 316 16.86 -7.08 -12.99
CA THR A 316 16.51 -8.18 -12.09
C THR A 316 15.02 -8.21 -11.77
N LYS A 317 14.43 -7.05 -11.49
CA LYS A 317 13.00 -6.93 -11.14
C LYS A 317 12.07 -7.14 -12.32
N LEU A 318 12.51 -6.80 -13.53
CA LEU A 318 11.77 -7.12 -14.75
C LEU A 318 11.81 -8.64 -14.99
N GLU A 319 12.95 -9.29 -14.72
CA GLU A 319 13.04 -10.76 -14.77
C GLU A 319 12.11 -11.44 -13.76
N GLU A 320 12.01 -10.90 -12.53
CA GLU A 320 11.08 -11.39 -11.51
C GLU A 320 9.61 -11.23 -11.92
N ALA A 321 9.23 -10.07 -12.48
CA ALA A 321 7.88 -9.87 -13.01
C ALA A 321 7.56 -10.84 -14.16
N VAL A 322 8.53 -11.09 -15.06
CA VAL A 322 8.41 -12.11 -16.12
C VAL A 322 8.23 -13.51 -15.52
N ALA A 323 8.96 -13.86 -14.47
CA ALA A 323 8.80 -15.14 -13.79
C ALA A 323 7.40 -15.30 -13.21
N GLN A 324 6.86 -14.27 -12.54
CA GLN A 324 5.50 -14.26 -12.01
C GLN A 324 4.44 -14.46 -13.10
N ALA A 325 4.52 -13.71 -14.20
CA ALA A 325 3.64 -13.92 -15.36
C ALA A 325 3.75 -15.33 -15.95
N MET A 326 4.93 -15.95 -15.87
CA MET A 326 5.16 -17.30 -16.36
C MET A 326 4.52 -18.39 -15.48
N GLU A 327 4.25 -18.13 -14.20
CA GLU A 327 3.55 -19.06 -13.31
C GLU A 327 2.08 -19.27 -13.71
N ILE A 328 1.47 -18.24 -14.30
CA ILE A 328 0.12 -18.32 -14.88
C ILE A 328 0.18 -19.22 -16.12
N PRO A 329 -0.62 -20.31 -16.21
CA PRO A 329 -0.66 -21.16 -17.40
C PRO A 329 -0.97 -20.35 -18.66
N GLU A 330 -0.28 -20.60 -19.77
CA GLU A 330 -0.46 -19.84 -21.02
C GLU A 330 -1.93 -19.79 -21.49
N ALA A 331 -2.71 -20.85 -21.22
CA ALA A 331 -4.14 -20.92 -21.55
C ALA A 331 -5.04 -20.03 -20.67
N GLU A 332 -4.52 -19.54 -19.54
CA GLU A 332 -5.20 -18.70 -18.55
C GLU A 332 -4.74 -17.24 -18.62
N ARG A 333 -3.78 -16.91 -19.51
CA ARG A 333 -3.29 -15.54 -19.72
C ARG A 333 -4.19 -14.76 -20.67
N THR A 334 -4.50 -13.52 -20.30
CA THR A 334 -5.17 -12.55 -21.18
C THR A 334 -4.29 -12.14 -22.37
N GLU A 335 -4.91 -11.48 -23.36
CA GLU A 335 -4.17 -10.92 -24.50
C GLU A 335 -3.21 -9.82 -24.02
N GLU A 336 -3.67 -8.99 -23.08
CA GLU A 336 -2.90 -7.92 -22.42
C GLU A 336 -1.69 -8.48 -21.67
N LEU A 337 -1.87 -9.57 -20.90
CA LEU A 337 -0.75 -10.22 -20.21
C LEU A 337 0.26 -10.80 -21.20
N ASN A 338 -0.20 -11.39 -22.30
CA ASN A 338 0.72 -11.91 -23.32
C ASN A 338 1.48 -10.79 -24.06
N GLU A 339 0.84 -9.64 -24.32
CA GLU A 339 1.47 -8.48 -24.95
C GLU A 339 2.51 -7.85 -24.02
N ALA A 340 2.15 -7.58 -22.77
CA ALA A 340 3.06 -7.03 -21.77
C ALA A 340 4.24 -7.99 -21.50
N LEU A 341 3.99 -9.32 -21.47
CA LEU A 341 5.04 -10.32 -21.32
C LEU A 341 5.99 -10.31 -22.53
N SER A 342 5.46 -10.11 -23.74
CA SER A 342 6.28 -9.99 -24.95
C SER A 342 7.14 -8.72 -24.94
N GLU A 343 6.59 -7.59 -24.49
CA GLU A 343 7.31 -6.32 -24.37
C GLU A 343 8.42 -6.41 -23.31
N ALA A 344 8.10 -6.92 -22.12
CA ALA A 344 9.05 -7.18 -21.05
C ALA A 344 10.22 -8.06 -21.50
N ASN A 345 9.94 -9.16 -22.20
CA ASN A 345 10.99 -10.02 -22.76
C ASN A 345 11.84 -9.30 -23.81
N ALA A 346 11.27 -8.40 -24.61
CA ALA A 346 12.03 -7.61 -25.58
C ALA A 346 13.00 -6.64 -24.88
N VAL A 347 12.53 -5.96 -23.83
CA VAL A 347 13.36 -5.05 -23.03
C VAL A 347 14.48 -5.81 -22.31
N LEU A 348 14.21 -7.00 -21.77
CA LEU A 348 15.26 -7.87 -21.20
C LEU A 348 16.31 -8.28 -22.23
N GLU A 349 15.91 -8.61 -23.46
CA GLU A 349 16.87 -8.94 -24.52
C GLU A 349 17.71 -7.72 -24.94
N GLU A 350 17.12 -6.52 -24.95
CA GLU A 350 17.84 -5.28 -25.22
C GLU A 350 18.79 -4.90 -24.07
N SER A 351 18.37 -5.13 -22.82
CA SER A 351 19.18 -4.94 -21.62
C SER A 351 20.41 -5.87 -21.65
N LYS A 352 20.20 -7.16 -21.91
CA LYS A 352 21.28 -8.17 -22.10
C LYS A 352 22.23 -7.84 -23.25
N ALA A 353 21.75 -7.13 -24.27
CA ALA A 353 22.56 -6.67 -25.38
C ALA A 353 23.30 -5.35 -25.09
N GLY A 354 23.11 -4.75 -23.91
CA GLY A 354 23.65 -3.45 -23.51
C GLY A 354 23.08 -2.27 -24.30
N ASN A 355 21.87 -2.43 -24.85
CA ASN A 355 21.22 -1.43 -25.72
C ASN A 355 20.17 -0.59 -25.00
N VAL A 356 19.80 -0.92 -23.77
CA VAL A 356 18.92 -0.08 -22.93
C VAL A 356 19.73 1.10 -22.42
N GLU A 357 19.30 2.32 -22.78
CA GLU A 357 20.06 3.53 -22.48
C GLU A 357 19.82 4.02 -21.04
N ASN A 358 18.66 3.72 -20.43
CA ASN A 358 18.27 4.19 -19.10
C ASN A 358 17.40 3.18 -18.34
N GLN A 359 17.52 3.16 -17.01
CA GLN A 359 16.71 2.34 -16.10
C GLN A 359 15.19 2.47 -16.29
N SER A 360 14.72 3.65 -16.70
CA SER A 360 13.30 3.92 -16.88
C SER A 360 12.61 3.00 -17.89
N GLU A 361 13.33 2.50 -18.91
CA GLU A 361 12.74 1.61 -19.93
C GLU A 361 12.48 0.20 -19.35
N VAL A 362 13.38 -0.27 -18.48
CA VAL A 362 13.22 -1.53 -17.75
C VAL A 362 12.13 -1.41 -16.70
N ASP A 363 12.10 -0.29 -15.98
CA ASP A 363 11.06 -0.02 -14.99
C ASP A 363 9.68 0.03 -15.67
N GLU A 364 9.52 0.77 -16.78
CA GLU A 364 8.25 0.87 -17.52
C GLU A 364 7.75 -0.48 -18.02
N ALA A 365 8.64 -1.30 -18.61
CA ALA A 365 8.28 -2.64 -19.06
C ALA A 365 7.86 -3.55 -17.89
N ARG A 366 8.46 -3.36 -16.71
CA ARG A 366 8.10 -4.09 -15.50
C ARG A 366 6.72 -3.65 -15.00
N GLU A 367 6.48 -2.35 -14.92
CA GLU A 367 5.19 -1.78 -14.50
C GLU A 367 4.03 -2.28 -15.38
N ASN A 368 4.24 -2.24 -16.70
CA ASN A 368 3.25 -2.72 -17.67
C ASN A 368 2.94 -4.21 -17.47
N LEU A 369 3.98 -5.02 -17.23
CA LEU A 369 3.81 -6.45 -17.01
C LEU A 369 3.10 -6.77 -15.70
N LEU A 370 3.48 -6.10 -14.60
CA LEU A 370 2.85 -6.31 -13.29
C LEU A 370 1.39 -5.89 -13.29
N SER A 371 1.07 -4.77 -13.94
CA SER A 371 -0.32 -4.34 -14.16
C SER A 371 -1.12 -5.38 -14.96
N ALA A 372 -0.51 -5.98 -15.98
CA ALA A 372 -1.17 -7.01 -16.78
C ALA A 372 -1.33 -8.35 -16.03
N ILE A 373 -0.41 -8.68 -15.12
CA ILE A 373 -0.54 -9.83 -14.20
C ILE A 373 -1.73 -9.61 -13.26
N GLU A 374 -1.84 -8.42 -12.66
CA GLU A 374 -2.93 -8.05 -11.75
C GLU A 374 -4.30 -8.19 -12.45
N LEU A 375 -4.46 -7.57 -13.63
CA LEU A 375 -5.68 -7.71 -14.44
C LEU A 375 -5.99 -9.17 -14.81
N ASN A 376 -4.95 -10.01 -14.91
CA ASN A 376 -5.13 -11.42 -15.19
C ASN A 376 -5.66 -12.20 -13.98
N ASP A 377 -5.19 -11.90 -12.77
CA ASP A 377 -5.52 -12.61 -11.52
C ASP A 377 -6.86 -12.15 -10.89
N MET A 378 -7.34 -10.95 -11.25
CA MET A 378 -8.72 -10.54 -10.98
C MET A 378 -9.70 -11.58 -11.55
N GLY A 379 -10.36 -12.34 -10.67
CA GLY A 379 -11.23 -13.45 -11.05
C GLY A 379 -12.35 -13.02 -12.01
N GLU A 380 -12.98 -13.96 -12.72
CA GLU A 380 -14.03 -13.70 -13.74
C GLU A 380 -15.23 -12.82 -13.26
N GLY A 381 -15.32 -12.48 -11.97
CA GLY A 381 -16.29 -11.55 -11.40
C GLY A 381 -15.78 -10.14 -11.07
N GLU A 382 -14.54 -9.81 -11.44
CA GLU A 382 -13.87 -8.51 -11.19
C GLU A 382 -13.25 -7.89 -12.46
N ARG A 383 -13.38 -8.54 -13.62
CA ARG A 383 -13.02 -7.96 -14.92
C ARG A 383 -14.16 -7.12 -15.51
N PRO A 384 -13.88 -6.00 -16.20
CA PRO A 384 -14.87 -5.30 -17.02
C PRO A 384 -15.26 -6.18 -18.22
N GLU A 385 -16.55 -6.23 -18.53
CA GLU A 385 -17.05 -6.93 -19.72
C GLU A 385 -16.55 -6.24 -21.00
N GLU A 386 -15.83 -6.97 -21.87
CA GLU A 386 -15.77 -6.65 -23.29
C GLU A 386 -17.06 -7.13 -23.97
N ASP A 387 -17.89 -6.18 -24.40
CA ASP A 387 -18.94 -6.45 -25.38
C ASP A 387 -18.30 -6.80 -26.74
N ILE A 388 -18.21 -8.10 -27.04
CA ILE A 388 -18.06 -8.58 -28.42
C ILE A 388 -19.41 -8.44 -29.13
N GLU A 389 -19.49 -7.56 -30.13
CA GLU A 389 -20.18 -7.90 -31.38
C GLU A 389 -19.39 -7.44 -32.62
N GLY A 390 -18.61 -8.39 -33.15
CA GLY A 390 -18.68 -8.88 -34.53
C GLY A 390 -18.92 -7.90 -35.68
N THR A 391 -17.88 -7.77 -36.49
CA THR A 391 -17.84 -7.29 -37.88
C THR A 391 -18.86 -7.93 -38.85
N GLU A 392 -19.49 -7.11 -39.72
CA GLU A 392 -19.42 -7.13 -41.20
C GLU A 392 -20.68 -6.56 -41.88
N GLU A 393 -20.44 -5.91 -43.02
CA GLU A 393 -21.38 -5.31 -43.97
C GLU A 393 -22.40 -6.32 -44.55
N ASP A 394 -23.65 -5.92 -44.78
CA ASP A 394 -24.21 -5.58 -46.11
C ASP A 394 -25.77 -5.59 -46.12
N SER A 395 -26.31 -4.57 -46.78
CA SER A 395 -27.60 -4.41 -47.48
C SER A 395 -28.73 -5.46 -47.33
N ALA A 396 -29.95 -5.00 -46.98
CA ALA A 396 -31.09 -4.88 -47.91
C ALA A 396 -32.46 -4.69 -47.20
N GLU A 397 -33.18 -3.66 -47.68
CA GLU A 397 -34.63 -3.57 -47.91
C GLU A 397 -35.66 -4.19 -46.93
N GLY A 398 -36.47 -3.30 -46.33
CA GLY A 398 -37.83 -3.05 -46.83
C GLY A 398 -39.00 -3.92 -46.34
N GLU A 399 -40.04 -3.23 -45.86
CA GLU A 399 -41.44 -3.67 -45.68
C GLU A 399 -41.68 -4.70 -44.54
N GLY A 400 -42.73 -4.65 -43.73
CA GLY A 400 -43.97 -3.92 -43.76
C GLY A 400 -45.04 -4.77 -43.04
N THR A 401 -45.85 -4.13 -42.20
CA THR A 401 -47.26 -4.44 -41.89
C THR A 401 -47.66 -5.80 -41.26
N GLU A 402 -48.21 -5.64 -40.05
CA GLU A 402 -49.56 -6.02 -39.60
C GLU A 402 -49.96 -7.46 -39.27
N ALA A 403 -50.83 -7.47 -38.25
CA ALA A 403 -51.92 -8.39 -37.95
C ALA A 403 -51.53 -9.70 -37.23
N SER A 404 -52.27 -10.23 -36.25
CA SER A 404 -53.44 -9.82 -35.46
C SER A 404 -53.87 -11.07 -34.68
N GLU A 405 -54.54 -10.88 -33.54
CA GLU A 405 -55.61 -11.77 -33.03
C GLU A 405 -55.17 -13.18 -32.52
N GLU A 406 -55.72 -13.76 -31.45
CA GLU A 406 -56.99 -13.56 -30.78
C GLU A 406 -57.01 -14.34 -29.42
N THR A 407 -57.73 -13.77 -28.43
CA THR A 407 -58.66 -14.41 -27.44
C THR A 407 -58.19 -15.54 -26.51
N GLU A 408 -58.66 -15.75 -25.27
CA GLU A 408 -59.84 -15.34 -24.46
C GLU A 408 -59.47 -15.67 -22.97
N ALA A 409 -59.61 -14.75 -22.00
CA ALA A 409 -60.74 -14.56 -21.07
C ALA A 409 -60.88 -15.55 -19.88
N ALA A 410 -60.71 -15.02 -18.65
CA ALA A 410 -61.60 -15.13 -17.47
C ALA A 410 -60.83 -14.61 -16.22
N GLN A 411 -61.14 -13.44 -15.63
CA GLN A 411 -62.15 -13.19 -14.56
C GLN A 411 -61.94 -14.08 -13.32
N GLU A 412 -62.00 -13.63 -12.06
CA GLU A 412 -62.30 -12.35 -11.40
C GLU A 412 -62.00 -12.54 -9.87
N ASP A 413 -62.25 -11.49 -9.07
CA ASP A 413 -62.36 -11.43 -7.60
C ASP A 413 -61.05 -11.29 -6.79
N MET A 414 -60.65 -10.11 -6.27
CA MET A 414 -61.31 -9.02 -5.50
C MET A 414 -61.48 -9.32 -3.99
N GLU A 415 -60.68 -8.56 -3.22
CA GLU A 415 -60.84 -8.00 -1.86
C GLU A 415 -61.64 -8.77 -0.77
N THR A 416 -61.12 -8.75 0.47
CA THR A 416 -61.57 -7.80 1.52
C THR A 416 -61.03 -8.12 2.91
N SER A 417 -60.80 -7.04 3.69
CA SER A 417 -61.00 -6.91 5.16
C SER A 417 -60.03 -7.65 6.10
N GLU A 418 -59.68 -7.20 7.30
CA GLU A 418 -60.00 -6.02 8.13
C GLU A 418 -58.99 -6.00 9.31
N GLU A 419 -58.97 -4.87 10.01
CA GLU A 419 -58.17 -4.52 11.20
C GLU A 419 -58.24 -5.50 12.38
N GLU A 420 -57.20 -5.50 13.24
CA GLU A 420 -57.42 -5.23 14.67
C GLU A 420 -56.13 -4.78 15.39
N THR A 421 -56.32 -3.76 16.23
CA THR A 421 -55.40 -3.11 17.17
C THR A 421 -55.26 -3.86 18.49
N VAL A 422 -54.08 -3.84 19.14
CA VAL A 422 -53.96 -3.91 20.61
C VAL A 422 -52.82 -3.01 21.09
N THR A 423 -53.15 -2.17 22.07
CA THR A 423 -52.29 -1.31 22.91
C THR A 423 -52.20 -1.95 24.30
N GLU A 424 -51.07 -1.81 25.00
CA GLU A 424 -51.04 -1.68 26.47
C GLU A 424 -49.67 -1.13 26.97
N GLN A 425 -49.76 -0.06 27.79
CA GLN A 425 -48.76 0.47 28.73
C GLN A 425 -48.75 -0.41 30.02
N GLU A 426 -47.96 -0.29 31.10
CA GLU A 426 -47.16 0.76 31.73
C GLU A 426 -46.45 0.19 33.00
N GLU A 427 -45.60 1.02 33.63
CA GLU A 427 -45.19 1.09 35.07
C GLU A 427 -44.10 0.12 35.61
N THR A 428 -43.17 0.43 36.53
CA THR A 428 -42.65 1.58 37.35
C THR A 428 -41.32 1.08 38.00
N ASP A 429 -40.35 1.85 38.52
CA ASP A 429 -40.35 2.55 39.82
C ASP A 429 -38.97 3.20 40.14
N SER A 430 -39.02 4.24 40.99
CA SER A 430 -38.07 5.14 41.69
C SER A 430 -36.69 4.61 42.16
N GLY A 431 -35.67 5.40 42.55
CA GLY A 431 -35.52 6.82 42.86
C GLY A 431 -35.32 7.07 44.37
N GLU A 432 -34.08 7.31 44.85
CA GLU A 432 -33.85 8.06 46.12
C GLU A 432 -32.40 8.58 46.26
N THR A 433 -32.31 9.78 46.84
CA THR A 433 -31.14 10.60 47.17
C THR A 433 -31.01 10.72 48.69
N GLU A 434 -29.80 10.77 49.26
CA GLU A 434 -29.56 11.46 50.54
C GLU A 434 -28.11 11.96 50.67
N GLU A 435 -27.97 13.21 51.11
CA GLU A 435 -26.74 13.92 51.52
C GLU A 435 -26.41 13.62 53.00
N VAL A 436 -25.13 13.51 53.38
CA VAL A 436 -24.62 13.92 54.71
C VAL A 436 -23.14 14.34 54.62
N GLU A 437 -22.82 15.52 55.18
CA GLU A 437 -21.50 16.13 55.36
C GLU A 437 -20.61 15.38 56.41
N THR A 438 -19.28 15.50 56.33
CA THR A 438 -18.39 15.97 57.43
C THR A 438 -16.89 15.95 57.04
N GLU A 439 -16.30 17.15 57.10
CA GLU A 439 -14.97 17.61 57.60
C GLU A 439 -13.66 16.78 57.49
N GLU A 440 -12.68 17.45 56.84
CA GLU A 440 -11.25 17.66 57.17
C GLU A 440 -10.35 16.51 57.66
N GLU A 441 -9.25 16.23 56.93
CA GLU A 441 -7.88 16.66 57.34
C GLU A 441 -6.83 16.48 56.22
N SER A 442 -6.13 17.58 55.92
CA SER A 442 -4.73 17.76 55.48
C SER A 442 -3.97 16.68 54.68
N ALA A 443 -3.48 17.06 53.49
CA ALA A 443 -2.08 17.49 53.26
C ALA A 443 -1.80 17.59 51.75
N GLU A 444 -1.40 18.77 51.25
CA GLU A 444 -0.16 18.91 50.46
C GLU A 444 0.19 20.38 50.14
N VAL A 445 1.41 20.71 50.56
CA VAL A 445 2.37 21.72 50.08
C VAL A 445 2.45 21.66 48.54
N GLY A 446 2.59 22.69 47.71
CA GLY A 446 2.94 24.09 47.87
C GLY A 446 3.61 24.55 46.55
N GLY A 447 3.08 25.63 45.94
CA GLY A 447 3.89 26.63 45.22
C GLY A 447 4.42 26.31 43.81
N SER A 448 3.70 26.81 42.81
CA SER A 448 4.22 27.25 41.50
C SER A 448 5.43 28.18 41.66
N ILE A 449 6.54 27.86 40.99
CA ILE A 449 7.56 28.83 40.56
C ILE A 449 8.09 28.41 39.17
N PHE A 450 7.43 28.86 38.11
CA PHE A 450 8.11 29.15 36.84
C PHE A 450 7.87 30.62 36.54
N ASN A 451 8.94 31.41 36.53
CA ASN A 451 8.92 32.85 36.52
C ASN A 451 9.24 33.35 35.10
N ASP A 452 8.33 34.12 34.49
CA ASP A 452 8.37 34.58 33.09
C ASP A 452 9.67 35.31 32.65
N ASN A 453 10.50 35.73 33.61
CA ASN A 453 11.80 36.34 33.35
C ASN A 453 12.87 35.36 32.84
N GLN A 454 12.72 34.05 33.04
CA GLN A 454 13.67 33.05 32.51
C GLN A 454 13.49 32.84 31.00
N PHE A 455 12.25 32.86 30.50
CA PHE A 455 11.96 32.75 29.08
C PHE A 455 12.46 33.98 28.30
N LEU A 456 12.28 35.18 28.87
CA LEU A 456 12.78 36.42 28.26
C LEU A 456 14.32 36.44 28.21
N PHE A 457 15.00 35.91 29.24
CA PHE A 457 16.46 35.83 29.25
C PHE A 457 17.00 34.83 28.22
N MET A 458 16.37 33.66 28.07
CA MET A 458 16.77 32.68 27.04
C MET A 458 16.52 33.21 25.64
N ALA A 459 15.39 33.88 25.38
CA ALA A 459 15.09 34.48 24.09
C ALA A 459 16.12 35.56 23.68
N ILE A 460 16.55 36.40 24.63
CA ILE A 460 17.58 37.44 24.36
C ILE A 460 18.94 36.80 24.06
N VAL A 461 19.32 35.73 24.76
CA VAL A 461 20.59 35.02 24.52
C VAL A 461 20.60 34.37 23.13
N VAL A 462 19.49 33.75 22.72
CA VAL A 462 19.36 33.14 21.38
C VAL A 462 19.46 34.22 20.28
N LEU A 463 18.81 35.37 20.44
CA LEU A 463 18.89 36.46 19.47
C LEU A 463 20.31 37.06 19.34
N VAL A 464 21.07 37.13 20.44
CA VAL A 464 22.47 37.57 20.41
C VAL A 464 23.35 36.55 19.70
N ILE A 465 23.14 35.24 19.92
CA ILE A 465 23.87 34.17 19.22
C ILE A 465 23.59 34.23 17.71
N LEU A 466 22.32 34.39 17.31
CA LEU A 466 21.94 34.51 15.90
C LEU A 466 22.55 35.75 15.23
N ALA A 467 22.60 36.90 15.93
CA ALA A 467 23.24 38.10 15.42
C ALA A 467 24.76 37.93 15.21
N VAL A 468 25.44 37.19 16.09
CA VAL A 468 26.87 36.88 15.95
C VAL A 468 27.11 35.94 14.77
N ILE A 469 26.26 34.92 14.58
CA ILE A 469 26.33 33.98 13.45
C ILE A 469 26.10 34.72 12.12
N SER A 470 25.10 35.60 12.03
CA SER A 470 24.89 36.43 10.84
C SER A 470 26.07 37.36 10.54
N ALA A 471 26.70 37.95 11.56
CA ALA A 471 27.87 38.81 11.37
C ALA A 471 29.11 38.03 10.85
N VAL A 472 29.25 36.76 11.25
CA VAL A 472 30.30 35.86 10.75
C VAL A 472 29.99 35.44 9.31
N LEU A 473 28.74 35.07 8.99
CA LEU A 473 28.33 34.72 7.62
C LEU A 473 28.54 35.87 6.62
N ILE A 474 28.16 37.09 6.99
CA ILE A 474 28.35 38.29 6.14
C ILE A 474 29.84 38.57 5.90
N ARG A 475 30.72 38.19 6.83
CA ARG A 475 32.17 38.36 6.72
C ARG A 475 32.83 37.28 5.85
N VAL A 476 32.26 36.08 5.79
CA VAL A 476 32.69 34.98 4.92
C VAL A 476 32.26 35.23 3.47
N ILE A 477 31.07 35.79 3.26
CA ILE A 477 30.53 36.08 1.91
C ILE A 477 31.22 37.30 1.25
N ARG A 478 31.92 38.15 2.02
CA ARG A 478 32.65 39.34 1.51
C ARG A 478 34.15 39.12 1.26
N ARG A 479 34.66 37.89 1.39
CA ARG A 479 35.98 37.49 0.88
C ARG A 479 35.80 36.61 -0.34
#